data_AF-A0A1F2T498-F1
#
_entry.id   AF-A0A1F2T498-F1
#
_cell.length_a   1.000
_cell.length_b   1.000
_cell.length_c   1.000
_cell.angle_alpha   90.00
_cell.angle_beta   90.00
_cell.angle_gamma   90.00
#
_symmetry.space_group_name_H-M   'P 1'
#
loop_
_entity.id
_entity.type
_entity.pdbx_description
1 polymer ?
#
loop_
_entity_poly.entity_id
_entity_poly.type
_entity_poly.pdbx_seq_one_letter_code
_entity_poly.pdbx_strand_id
1 'polypeptide(L)'
;MSKGTPEQVLKSIVDGINTGDLDALMTLYEPEAAFASQPRSLAHGLPGVRESLAAFIAMKGTLDLTVTRVLEPAAWLSSPESGHSGEPRQTARRLR
;
A
#
# COMPACT_ATOMS: atom_id res chain seq x y z
N MET A 1 -0.79 -15.23 -2.68
CA MET A 1 0.58 -15.62 -3.11
C MET A 1 1.46 -14.39 -3.01
N SER A 2 2.53 -14.40 -2.21
CA SER A 2 3.40 -13.22 -2.05
C SER A 2 4.08 -12.89 -3.39
N LYS A 3 3.87 -11.68 -3.90
CA LYS A 3 4.35 -11.22 -5.22
C LYS A 3 5.80 -10.72 -5.24
N GLY A 4 6.63 -11.17 -4.30
CA GLY A 4 8.02 -10.73 -4.14
C GLY A 4 8.23 -9.85 -2.91
N THR A 5 9.45 -9.37 -2.71
CA THR A 5 9.76 -8.40 -1.64
C THR A 5 9.07 -7.04 -1.93
N PRO A 6 8.85 -6.18 -0.93
CA PRO A 6 8.27 -4.86 -1.15
C PRO A 6 8.98 -4.04 -2.24
N GLU A 7 10.31 -4.15 -2.32
CA GLU A 7 11.12 -3.49 -3.35
C GLU A 7 10.87 -4.06 -4.75
N GLN A 8 10.72 -5.38 -4.87
CA GLN A 8 10.40 -6.02 -6.15
C GLN A 8 9.02 -5.60 -6.63
N VAL A 9 8.03 -5.55 -5.74
CA VAL A 9 6.68 -5.06 -6.06
C VAL A 9 6.74 -3.60 -6.52
N LEU A 10 7.48 -2.74 -5.82
CA LEU A 10 7.63 -1.34 -6.22
C LEU A 10 8.32 -1.19 -7.58
N LYS A 11 9.34 -2.01 -7.85
CA LYS A 11 9.98 -2.05 -9.17
C LYS A 11 8.99 -2.41 -10.28
N SER A 12 8.14 -3.42 -10.06
CA SER A 12 7.10 -3.78 -11.04
C SER A 12 6.12 -2.64 -11.32
N ILE A 13 5.80 -1.82 -10.31
CA ILE A 13 4.96 -0.62 -10.50
C ILE A 13 5.68 0.40 -11.37
N VAL A 14 6.95 0.70 -11.09
CA VAL A 14 7.77 1.64 -11.88
C VAL A 14 7.88 1.18 -13.32
N ASP A 15 8.23 -0.08 -13.54
CA ASP A 15 8.36 -0.66 -14.86
C ASP A 15 7.04 -0.54 -15.63
N GLY A 16 5.92 -0.97 -15.03
CA GLY A 16 4.61 -0.93 -15.68
C GLY A 16 4.10 0.48 -16.02
N ILE A 17 4.36 1.47 -15.16
CA ILE A 17 4.01 2.87 -15.45
C ILE A 17 4.88 3.41 -16.60
N ASN A 18 6.19 3.19 -16.56
CA ASN A 18 7.12 3.72 -17.56
C ASN A 18 6.98 3.05 -18.94
N THR A 19 6.60 1.78 -18.99
CA THR A 19 6.32 1.08 -20.26
C THR A 19 4.88 1.26 -20.74
N GLY A 20 3.99 1.77 -19.88
CA GLY A 20 2.57 1.87 -20.16
C GLY A 20 1.82 0.54 -20.15
N ASP A 21 2.41 -0.50 -19.53
CA ASP A 21 1.81 -1.83 -19.45
C ASP A 21 0.78 -1.90 -18.29
N LEU A 22 -0.41 -1.40 -18.58
CA LEU A 22 -1.53 -1.39 -17.65
C LEU A 22 -1.99 -2.80 -17.26
N ASP A 23 -1.88 -3.78 -18.16
CA ASP A 23 -2.35 -5.13 -17.88
C ASP A 23 -1.38 -5.86 -16.94
N ALA A 24 -0.06 -5.69 -17.10
CA ALA A 24 0.92 -6.18 -16.14
C ALA A 24 0.73 -5.56 -14.74
N LEU A 25 0.50 -4.24 -14.67
CA LEU A 25 0.19 -3.55 -13.42
C LEU A 25 -1.05 -4.13 -12.73
N MET A 26 -2.09 -4.44 -13.51
CA MET A 26 -3.34 -4.96 -12.95
C MET A 26 -3.22 -6.32 -12.32
N THR A 27 -2.20 -7.10 -12.68
CA THR A 27 -1.94 -8.33 -11.96
C THR A 27 -1.65 -8.08 -10.48
N LEU A 28 -1.01 -6.96 -10.10
CA LEU A 28 -0.56 -6.68 -8.73
C LEU A 28 -1.70 -6.43 -7.73
N TYR A 29 -2.93 -6.23 -8.22
CA TYR A 29 -4.08 -5.86 -7.40
C TYR A 29 -5.06 -7.02 -7.26
N GLU A 30 -5.59 -7.19 -6.05
CA GLU A 30 -6.69 -8.11 -5.77
C GLU A 30 -8.04 -7.47 -6.19
N PRO A 31 -9.11 -8.25 -6.39
CA PRO A 31 -10.40 -7.75 -6.90
C PRO A 31 -11.00 -6.54 -6.15
N GLU A 32 -10.93 -6.59 -4.82
CA GLU A 32 -11.48 -5.57 -3.91
C GLU A 32 -10.48 -4.48 -3.52
N ALA A 33 -9.34 -4.41 -4.20
CA ALA A 33 -8.33 -3.39 -3.93
C ALA A 33 -8.89 -1.99 -4.18
N ALA A 34 -8.28 -0.99 -3.54
CA ALA A 34 -8.65 0.40 -3.71
C ALA A 34 -7.42 1.28 -3.90
N PHE A 35 -7.57 2.37 -4.66
CA PHE A 35 -6.50 3.29 -5.01
C PHE A 35 -6.77 4.68 -4.45
N ALA A 36 -5.87 5.18 -3.60
CA ALA A 36 -5.96 6.50 -2.98
C ALA A 36 -4.99 7.46 -3.65
N SER A 37 -5.35 8.00 -4.83
CA SER A 37 -4.51 8.94 -5.58
C SER A 37 -4.52 10.35 -4.98
N GLN A 38 -5.57 10.71 -4.24
CA GLN A 38 -5.76 12.04 -3.65
C GLN A 38 -6.27 11.91 -2.21
N PRO A 39 -5.93 12.88 -1.33
CA PRO A 39 -6.47 12.90 0.03
C PRO A 39 -8.00 12.86 0.03
N ARG A 40 -8.58 11.97 0.84
CA ARG A 40 -10.04 11.77 0.99
C ARG A 40 -10.76 11.20 -0.24
N SER A 41 -10.04 10.80 -1.29
CA SER A 41 -10.63 10.13 -2.45
C SER A 41 -10.08 8.71 -2.55
N LEU A 42 -10.99 7.75 -2.77
CA LEU A 42 -10.67 6.35 -2.88
C LEU A 42 -11.40 5.76 -4.09
N ALA A 43 -10.64 5.30 -5.08
CA ALA A 43 -11.17 4.58 -6.23
C ALA A 43 -11.26 3.09 -5.87
N HIS A 44 -12.46 2.52 -5.88
CA HIS A 44 -12.71 1.17 -5.37
C HIS A 44 -12.74 0.11 -6.49
N GLY A 45 -12.25 -1.08 -6.14
CA GLY A 45 -12.22 -2.24 -7.01
C GLY A 45 -11.28 -2.09 -8.21
N LEU A 46 -11.06 -3.19 -8.93
CA LEU A 46 -10.22 -3.18 -10.13
C LEU A 46 -10.57 -2.09 -11.15
N PRO A 47 -11.85 -1.74 -11.44
CA PRO A 47 -12.16 -0.66 -12.37
C PRO A 47 -11.58 0.69 -11.93
N GLY A 48 -11.76 1.07 -10.66
CA GLY A 48 -11.26 2.33 -10.12
C GLY A 48 -9.73 2.39 -10.06
N VAL A 49 -9.08 1.27 -9.70
CA VAL A 49 -7.63 1.17 -9.73
C VAL A 49 -7.11 1.30 -11.17
N ARG A 50 -7.74 0.59 -12.12
CA ARG A 50 -7.36 0.63 -13.55
C ARG A 50 -7.44 2.05 -14.11
N GLU A 51 -8.53 2.75 -13.85
CA GLU A 51 -8.73 4.13 -14.28
C GLU A 51 -7.65 5.06 -13.69
N SER A 52 -7.38 4.93 -12.39
CA SER A 52 -6.35 5.72 -11.72
C SER A 52 -4.96 5.50 -12.33
N LEU A 53 -4.55 4.26 -12.53
CA LEU A 53 -3.26 3.93 -13.14
C LEU A 53 -3.17 4.35 -14.60
N ALA A 54 -4.26 4.22 -15.37
CA ALA A 54 -4.33 4.70 -16.74
C ALA A 54 -4.09 6.22 -16.81
N ALA A 55 -4.63 6.99 -15.86
CA ALA A 55 -4.38 8.42 -15.77
C ALA A 55 -2.89 8.74 -15.49
N PHE A 56 -2.21 7.94 -14.64
CA PHE A 56 -0.76 8.08 -14.43
C PHE A 56 0.04 7.81 -15.70
N ILE A 57 -0.27 6.73 -16.43
CA ILE A 57 0.40 6.40 -17.70
C ILE A 57 0.15 7.49 -18.75
N ALA A 58 -1.07 8.04 -18.80
CA ALA A 58 -1.45 9.08 -19.76
C ALA A 58 -0.68 10.40 -19.57
N MET A 59 -0.09 10.64 -18.40
CA MET A 59 0.80 11.78 -18.19
C MET A 59 2.11 11.68 -18.99
N LYS A 60 2.50 10.47 -19.43
CA LYS A 60 3.71 10.19 -20.21
C LYS A 60 5.01 10.69 -19.55
N GLY A 61 5.02 10.79 -18.22
CA GLY A 61 6.22 11.07 -17.45
C GLY A 61 7.07 9.81 -17.29
N THR A 62 8.32 10.00 -16.85
CA THR A 62 9.16 8.91 -16.35
C THR A 62 9.11 8.92 -14.84
N LEU A 63 8.58 7.85 -14.25
CA LEU A 63 8.59 7.61 -12.83
C LEU A 63 9.96 7.05 -12.42
N ASP A 64 10.60 7.72 -11.47
CA ASP A 64 11.81 7.26 -10.80
C ASP A 64 11.55 7.19 -9.29
N LEU A 65 11.94 6.08 -8.66
CA LEU A 65 11.64 5.78 -7.27
C LEU A 65 12.85 5.15 -6.60
N THR A 66 13.20 5.69 -5.43
CA THR A 66 14.23 5.13 -4.55
C THR A 66 13.57 4.65 -3.26
N VAL A 67 13.78 3.39 -2.91
CA VAL A 67 13.30 2.84 -1.63
C VAL A 67 14.15 3.43 -0.50
N THR A 68 13.52 4.17 0.41
CA THR A 68 14.21 4.78 1.56
C THR A 68 14.14 3.91 2.80
N ARG A 69 13.09 3.10 2.94
CA ARG A 69 12.87 2.19 4.08
C ARG A 69 11.82 1.15 3.72
N VAL A 70 12.03 -0.08 4.20
CA VAL A 70 10.98 -1.11 4.31
C VAL A 70 10.63 -1.28 5.78
N LEU A 71 9.33 -1.29 6.08
CA LEU A 71 8.81 -1.42 7.43
C LEU A 71 8.27 -2.84 7.64
N GLU A 72 9.01 -3.64 8.40
CA GLU A 72 8.56 -4.97 8.78
C GLU A 72 7.39 -4.89 9.79
N PRO A 73 6.37 -5.77 9.69
CA PRO A 73 5.22 -5.74 10.60
C PRO A 73 5.59 -5.73 12.09
N ALA A 74 6.66 -6.42 12.48
CA ALA A 74 7.14 -6.46 13.86
C ALA A 74 7.71 -5.12 14.36
N ALA A 75 8.22 -4.26 13.47
CA ALA A 75 8.77 -2.96 13.83
C ALA A 75 7.70 -1.95 14.26
N TRP A 76 6.45 -2.15 13.82
CA TRP A 76 5.30 -1.32 14.23
C TRP A 76 4.91 -1.55 15.69
N LEU A 77 5.10 -2.76 16.21
CA LEU A 77 4.76 -3.12 17.60
C LEU A 77 5.77 -2.58 18.63
N SER A 78 6.92 -2.07 18.18
CA SER A 78 7.98 -1.56 19.08
C SER A 78 8.10 -0.03 19.06
N SER A 79 7.25 0.69 18.33
CA SER A 79 7.28 2.16 18.29
C SER A 79 6.51 2.78 19.46
N PRO A 80 7.08 3.73 20.21
CA PRO A 80 6.43 4.36 21.38
C PRO A 80 5.22 5.23 21.02
N GLU A 81 5.02 5.55 19.73
CA GLU A 81 3.87 6.31 19.24
C GLU A 81 2.65 5.44 18.94
N SER A 82 2.69 4.14 19.24
CA SER A 82 1.54 3.24 19.18
C SER A 82 0.60 3.45 20.39
N GLY A 83 0.15 4.69 20.59
CA GLY A 83 -0.94 5.02 21.51
C GLY A 83 -2.28 4.52 20.97
N HIS A 84 -2.52 3.21 21.02
CA HIS A 84 -3.88 2.69 20.85
C HIS A 84 -4.69 3.01 22.11
N SER A 85 -5.35 4.17 22.07
CA SER A 85 -6.51 4.50 22.90
C SER A 85 -7.57 3.41 22.72
N GLY A 86 -7.60 2.45 23.63
CA GLY A 86 -8.55 1.34 23.61
C GLY A 86 -8.44 0.44 24.84
N GLU A 87 -8.31 1.01 26.04
CA GLU A 87 -8.54 0.25 27.28
C GLU A 87 -10.05 0.18 27.57
N PRO A 88 -10.56 -1.01 27.92
CA PRO A 88 -11.36 -1.11 29.12
C PRO A 88 -10.54 -1.82 30.19
N ARG A 89 -10.18 -1.05 31.22
CA ARG A 89 -9.64 -1.49 32.50
C ARG A 89 -10.27 -2.82 32.93
N GLN A 90 -9.46 -3.86 33.10
CA GLN A 90 -9.77 -4.93 34.05
C GLN A 90 -8.75 -4.92 35.18
N THR A 91 -9.11 -4.18 36.22
CA THR A 91 -8.49 -4.29 37.54
C THR A 91 -8.87 -5.65 38.14
N ALA A 92 -7.91 -6.55 38.30
CA ALA A 92 -8.07 -7.72 39.16
C ALA A 92 -6.74 -8.09 39.82
N ARG A 93 -6.26 -7.23 40.72
CA ARG A 93 -5.24 -7.61 41.70
C ARG A 93 -5.96 -8.20 42.92
N ARG A 94 -6.22 -9.52 42.91
CA ARG A 94 -6.51 -10.24 44.15
C ARG A 94 -5.18 -10.39 44.90
N LEU A 95 -4.96 -9.52 45.88
CA LEU A 95 -4.01 -9.80 46.96
C LEU A 95 -4.71 -10.78 47.91
N ARG A 96 -4.05 -11.90 48.22
CA ARG A 96 -4.17 -12.57 49.52
C ARG A 96 -3.02 -12.09 50.38
#